data_AF-A0A943IPB8-F1
#
_entry.id   AF-A0A943IPB8-F1
#
_cell.length_a   1.000
_cell.length_b   1.000
_cell.length_c   1.000
_cell.angle_alpha   90.00
_cell.angle_beta   90.00
_cell.angle_gamma   90.00
#
_symmetry.space_group_name_H-M   'P 1'
#
loop_
_entity.id
_entity.type
_entity.pdbx_description
1 polymer ?
#
loop_
_entity_poly.entity_id
_entity_poly.type
_entity_poly.pdbx_seq_one_letter_code
_entity_poly.pdbx_strand_id
1 'polypeptide(L)' 'GLRMIQGISKQEFSSRFGVDIMSVYGPVIQRYEQEHLLEQTRDGYLCLTEHGIDVSNQILADFLIDTES' A
#
# COMPACT_ATOMS: atom_id res chain seq x y z
N GLY A 1 11.42 -12.05 -6.73
CA GLY A 1 11.12 -11.21 -5.56
C GLY A 1 10.25 -10.08 -6.02
N LEU A 2 9.10 -9.88 -5.39
CA LEU A 2 8.21 -8.74 -5.64
C LEU A 2 8.96 -7.46 -5.25
N ARG A 3 9.79 -6.93 -6.15
CA ARG A 3 10.39 -5.62 -5.97
C ARG A 3 9.25 -4.62 -6.09
N MET A 4 8.81 -4.09 -4.96
CA MET A 4 7.76 -3.08 -4.80
C MET A 4 8.06 -1.73 -5.45
N ILE A 5 8.96 -1.70 -6.43
CA ILE A 5 9.33 -0.50 -7.19
C ILE A 5 8.16 -0.07 -8.10
N GLN A 6 7.24 -0.99 -8.46
CA GLN A 6 6.10 -0.67 -9.34
C GLN A 6 4.80 -0.29 -8.61
N GLY A 7 4.77 -0.30 -7.27
CA GLY A 7 3.55 -0.04 -6.51
C GLY A 7 2.47 -1.12 -6.65
N ILE A 8 1.33 -0.91 -5.99
CA ILE A 8 0.16 -1.79 -6.00
C ILE A 8 -0.92 -1.13 -6.86
N SER A 9 -1.34 -1.77 -7.95
CA SER A 9 -2.51 -1.34 -8.71
C SER A 9 -3.78 -1.59 -7.90
N LYS A 10 -4.55 -0.54 -7.59
CA LYS A 10 -5.84 -0.66 -6.90
C LYS A 10 -6.81 -1.54 -7.69
N GLN A 11 -6.78 -1.41 -9.01
CA GLN A 11 -7.64 -2.19 -9.90
C GLN A 11 -7.25 -3.67 -9.92
N GLU A 12 -5.96 -3.99 -10.01
CA GLU A 12 -5.50 -5.38 -9.98
C GLU A 12 -5.78 -6.03 -8.62
N PHE A 13 -5.55 -5.28 -7.54
CA PHE A 13 -5.88 -5.72 -6.18
C PHE A 13 -7.36 -6.05 -6.06
N SER A 14 -8.23 -5.14 -6.49
CA SER A 14 -9.68 -5.33 -6.47
C SER A 14 -10.12 -6.52 -7.32
N SER A 15 -9.55 -6.69 -8.52
CA SER A 15 -9.82 -7.83 -9.41
C SER A 15 -9.39 -9.17 -8.77
N ARG A 16 -8.25 -9.18 -8.07
CA ARG A 16 -7.67 -10.39 -7.48
C ARG A 16 -8.34 -10.81 -6.18
N PHE A 17 -8.70 -9.87 -5.33
CA PHE A 17 -9.24 -10.14 -3.99
C PHE A 17 -10.75 -9.87 -3.86
N GLY A 18 -11.37 -9.27 -4.87
CA GLY A 18 -12.79 -8.92 -4.86
C GLY A 18 -13.15 -7.77 -3.90
N VAL A 19 -12.15 -7.08 -3.34
CA VAL A 19 -12.33 -6.01 -2.36
C VAL A 19 -11.45 -4.81 -2.71
N ASP A 20 -11.92 -3.61 -2.43
CA ASP A 20 -11.11 -2.41 -2.61
C ASP A 20 -10.03 -2.31 -1.53
N ILE A 21 -8.80 -1.99 -1.94
CA ILE A 21 -7.65 -1.91 -1.03
C ILE A 21 -7.84 -0.81 0.03
N MET A 22 -8.56 0.27 -0.30
CA MET A 22 -8.84 1.33 0.66
C MET A 22 -9.90 0.91 1.69
N SER A 23 -10.76 -0.06 1.36
CA SER A 23 -11.72 -0.60 2.34
C SER A 23 -11.05 -1.49 3.39
N VAL A 24 -9.95 -2.16 3.02
CA VAL A 24 -9.20 -3.04 3.94
C VAL A 24 -8.12 -2.24 4.65
N TYR A 25 -7.26 -1.55 3.90
CA TYR A 25 -6.07 -0.89 4.42
C TYR A 25 -6.16 0.63 4.42
N GLY A 26 -7.35 1.21 4.21
CA GLY A 26 -7.55 2.67 4.16
C GLY A 26 -6.91 3.43 5.31
N PRO A 27 -7.10 3.02 6.59
CA PRO A 27 -6.47 3.71 7.72
C PRO A 27 -4.94 3.70 7.67
N VAL A 28 -4.33 2.57 7.30
CA VAL A 28 -2.87 2.40 7.19
C VAL A 28 -2.34 3.24 6.03
N ILE A 29 -3.00 3.17 4.87
CA ILE A 29 -2.66 3.94 3.67
C ILE A 29 -2.73 5.45 3.97
N GLN A 30 -3.83 5.92 4.55
CA GLN A 30 -4.01 7.35 4.84
C GLN A 30 -2.95 7.87 5.83
N ARG A 31 -2.62 7.08 6.84
CA ARG A 31 -1.54 7.44 7.78
C ARG A 31 -0.22 7.64 7.03
N TYR A 32 0.17 6.69 6.19
CA TYR A 32 1.44 6.75 5.47
C TYR A 32 1.45 7.77 4.32
N GLU A 33 0.29 8.11 3.75
CA GLU A 33 0.15 9.25 2.84
C GLU A 33 0.35 10.59 3.57
N GLN A 34 -0.19 10.74 4.78
CA GLN A 34 0.01 11.92 5.62
C GLN A 34 1.47 12.07 6.07
N GLU A 35 2.16 10.95 6.29
CA GLU A 35 3.59 10.92 6.60
C GLU A 35 4.49 11.09 5.35
N HIS A 36 3.91 11.26 4.15
CA HIS A 36 4.62 11.35 2.86
C HIS A 36 5.48 10.12 2.53
N LEU A 37 5.13 8.96 3.06
CA LEU A 37 5.81 7.68 2.83
C LEU A 37 5.12 6.85 1.73
N LEU A 38 3.82 7.06 1.53
CA LEU A 38 3.06 6.52 0.40
C LEU A 38 2.51 7.65 -0.48
N GLU A 39 2.35 7.34 -1.76
CA GLU A 39 1.67 8.21 -2.71
C GLU A 39 0.78 7.41 -3.67
N GLN A 40 -0.28 8.05 -4.13
CA GLN A 40 -1.15 7.53 -5.18
C GLN A 40 -0.77 8.14 -6.52
N THR A 41 -0.43 7.29 -7.48
CA THR A 41 -0.22 7.71 -8.86
C THR A 41 -1.55 8.02 -9.54
N ARG A 42 -1.51 8.85 -10.58
CA ARG A 42 -2.70 9.20 -11.38
C ARG A 42 -3.32 7.98 -12.06
N ASP A 43 -2.53 6.94 -12.30
CA ASP A 43 -2.95 5.68 -12.91
C ASP A 43 -3.58 4.70 -11.89
N GLY A 44 -3.77 5.13 -10.63
CA GLY A 44 -4.41 4.33 -9.59
C GLY A 44 -3.48 3.32 -8.93
N TYR A 45 -2.18 3.56 -8.93
CA TYR A 45 -1.21 2.75 -8.19
C TYR A 45 -0.91 3.39 -6.84
N LEU A 46 -0.73 2.56 -5.82
CA LEU A 46 -0.20 2.96 -4.52
C LEU A 46 1.29 2.62 -4.47
N CYS A 47 2.14 3.63 -4.35
CA CYS A 47 3.59 3.50 -4.39
C CYS A 47 4.24 4.01 -3.10
N LEU A 48 5.40 3.47 -2.78
CA LEU A 48 6.29 4.05 -1.77
C LEU A 48 7.00 5.27 -2.38
N THR A 49 7.07 6.36 -1.63
CA THR A 49 7.94 7.49 -1.97
C THR A 49 9.40 7.12 -1.71
N GLU A 50 10.35 7.98 -2.11
CA GLU A 50 11.77 7.78 -1.76
C GLU A 50 11.97 7.59 -0.24
N HIS A 51 11.23 8.34 0.58
CA HIS A 51 11.31 8.23 2.04
C HIS A 51 10.62 6.96 2.55
N GLY A 52 9.53 6.54 1.89
CA GLY A 52 8.85 5.28 2.17
C GLY A 52 9.70 4.05 1.90
N ILE A 53 10.62 4.11 0.93
CA ILE A 53 11.52 2.99 0.61
C ILE A 53 12.42 2.64 1.81
N ASP A 54 12.95 3.65 2.50
CA ASP A 54 13.86 3.46 3.64
C ASP A 54 13.20 2.73 4.81
N VAL A 55 11.90 2.98 5.00
CA VAL A 55 11.07 2.37 6.07
C VAL A 55 10.10 1.32 5.54
N SER A 56 10.30 0.85 4.30
CA SER A 56 9.38 -0.05 3.61
C SER A 56 9.06 -1.30 4.41
N ASN A 57 10.05 -1.90 5.08
CA ASN A 57 9.84 -3.08 5.92
C ASN A 57 8.79 -2.86 7.02
N GLN A 58 8.76 -1.67 7.63
CA GLN A 58 7.79 -1.35 8.67
C GLN A 58 6.39 -1.14 8.07
N ILE A 59 6.30 -0.37 6.99
CA ILE A 59 5.04 -0.14 6.26
C ILE A 59 4.42 -1.49 5.86
N LEU A 60 5.23 -2.40 5.33
CA LEU A 60 4.80 -3.73 4.92
C LEU A 60 4.38 -4.62 6.08
N ALA A 61 5.05 -4.53 7.23
CA ALA A 61 4.61 -5.25 8.42
C ALA A 61 3.20 -4.82 8.84
N ASP A 62 2.90 -3.51 8.80
CA ASP A 62 1.57 -2.99 9.12
C ASP A 62 0.49 -3.47 8.14
N PHE A 63 0.84 -3.69 6.86
CA PHE A 63 -0.08 -4.30 5.89
C PHE A 63 -0.34 -5.81 6.13
N LEU A 64 0.51 -6.51 6.89
CA LEU A 64 0.37 -7.95 7.14
C LEU A 64 -0.44 -8.28 8.40
N ILE A 65 -0.65 -7.31 9.30
CA ILE A 65 -1.21 -7.54 10.64
C ILE A 65 -2.72 -7.88 10.64
N ASP A 66 -3.44 -7.81 9.51
CA ASP A 66 -4.88 -8.09 9.43
C ASP A 66 -5.27 -9.57 9.19
N THR A 67 -4.37 -10.54 9.41
CA THR A 67 -4.68 -11.98 9.20
C THR A 67 -4.89 -12.83 10.44
N GLU A 68 -4.97 -12.25 11.64
CA GLU A 68 -5.36 -13.01 12.84
C GLU A 68 -6.54 -12.37 13.59
N SER A 69 -7.76 -12.80 13.26
CA SER A 69 -8.93 -12.90 14.16
C SER A 69 -10.04 -13.75 13.55
#